data_AF-A0A7X7R765-F1
#
_entry.id   AF-A0A7X7R765-F1
#
_cell.length_a   1.000
_cell.length_b   1.000
_cell.length_c   1.000
_cell.angle_alpha   90.00
_cell.angle_beta   90.00
_cell.angle_gamma   90.00
#
_symmetry.space_group_name_H-M   'P 1'
#
loop_
_entity.id
_entity.type
_entity.pdbx_description
1 polymer ?
#
loop_
_entity_poly.entity_id
_entity_poly.type
_entity_poly.pdbx_seq_one_letter_code
_entity_poly.pdbx_strand_id
1 'polypeptide(L)'
;MSDVTVRKQRPKYLALNEIRLPLPGIVSIFHRISGAGLFLLLPFLLYLFDRSLGSPETFATFSAVVDNFLVKLLLLGLLWAYLHHFCAGIRFLLLDLHIGGDLQPARQSARLVFIVSLVLTVLIGVKLW
;
A
#
# COMPACT_ATOMS: atom_id res chain seq x y z
N MET A 1 -21.88 27.06 42.77
CA MET A 1 -21.78 26.51 41.41
C MET A 1 -20.57 27.16 40.77
N SER A 2 -19.49 26.41 40.56
CA SER A 2 -18.25 26.91 39.97
C SER A 2 -18.42 27.07 38.46
N ASP A 3 -18.37 28.30 37.96
CA ASP A 3 -18.35 28.61 36.53
C ASP A 3 -17.11 28.00 35.89
N VAL A 4 -17.31 26.95 35.09
CA VAL A 4 -16.26 26.40 34.24
C VAL A 4 -16.13 27.34 33.03
N THR A 5 -15.17 28.24 33.07
CA THR A 5 -14.80 29.07 31.92
C THR A 5 -14.41 28.17 30.74
N VAL A 6 -15.28 28.05 29.73
CA VAL A 6 -15.00 27.31 28.50
C VAL A 6 -13.86 28.03 27.77
N ARG A 7 -12.65 27.45 27.79
CA ARG A 7 -11.50 27.99 27.06
C ARG A 7 -11.79 28.00 25.55
N LYS A 8 -11.75 29.17 24.92
CA LYS A 8 -11.89 29.33 23.47
C LYS A 8 -10.81 28.53 22.74
N GLN A 9 -11.23 27.59 21.89
CA GLN A 9 -10.31 26.75 21.12
C GLN A 9 -9.59 27.59 20.07
N ARG A 10 -8.25 27.45 20.01
CA ARG A 10 -7.41 28.17 19.04
C ARG A 10 -7.57 27.56 17.64
N PRO A 11 -7.53 28.39 16.59
CA PRO A 11 -7.54 27.89 15.22
C PRO A 11 -6.28 27.04 14.96
N LYS A 12 -6.42 26.00 14.13
CA LYS A 12 -5.34 25.12 13.68
C LYS A 12 -5.25 25.19 12.17
N TYR A 13 -4.03 25.34 11.64
CA TYR A 13 -3.80 25.31 10.20
C TYR A 13 -3.60 23.85 9.75
N LEU A 14 -4.67 23.21 9.27
CA LEU A 14 -4.69 21.84 8.74
C LEU A 14 -5.35 21.81 7.34
N ALA A 15 -4.96 22.73 6.48
CA ALA A 15 -5.39 22.76 5.08
C ALA A 15 -4.54 21.78 4.26
N LEU A 16 -4.92 20.50 4.23
CA LEU A 16 -4.14 19.43 3.56
C LEU A 16 -3.96 19.66 2.05
N ASN A 17 -4.89 20.38 1.43
CA ASN A 17 -4.84 20.81 0.03
C ASN A 17 -3.79 21.91 -0.23
N GLU A 18 -3.37 22.65 0.81
CA GLU A 18 -2.36 23.71 0.71
C GLU A 18 -0.96 23.20 1.12
N ILE A 19 -0.89 22.15 1.94
CA ILE A 19 0.36 21.56 2.41
C ILE A 19 0.96 20.65 1.33
N ARG A 20 2.19 20.96 0.90
CA ARG A 20 2.92 20.15 -0.09
C ARG A 20 3.77 19.09 0.60
N LEU A 21 3.33 17.82 0.52
CA LEU A 21 4.12 16.69 1.01
C LEU A 21 5.32 16.40 0.07
N PRO A 22 6.53 16.23 0.61
CA PRO A 22 7.65 15.74 -0.17
C PRO A 22 7.47 14.24 -0.48
N LEU A 23 8.19 13.75 -1.49
CA LEU A 23 8.07 12.36 -1.96
C LEU A 23 8.22 11.29 -0.85
N PRO A 24 9.15 11.39 0.13
CA PRO A 24 9.21 10.47 1.26
C PRO A 24 7.92 10.42 2.08
N GLY A 25 7.24 11.56 2.23
CA GLY A 25 5.94 11.64 2.91
C GLY A 25 4.84 10.94 2.12
N ILE A 26 4.84 11.07 0.79
CA ILE A 26 3.93 10.33 -0.09
C ILE A 26 4.17 8.82 0.04
N VAL A 27 5.41 8.34 -0.02
CA VAL A 27 5.76 6.92 0.21
C VAL A 27 5.25 6.44 1.58
N SER A 28 5.38 7.25 2.63
CA SER A 28 4.87 6.88 3.95
C SER A 28 3.36 6.69 3.98
N ILE A 29 2.60 7.56 3.33
CA ILE A 29 1.14 7.44 3.24
C ILE A 29 0.76 6.17 2.46
N PHE A 30 1.39 5.95 1.29
CA PHE A 30 1.12 4.76 0.49
C PHE A 30 1.51 3.46 1.20
N HIS A 31 2.61 3.43 1.97
CA HIS A 31 2.97 2.26 2.79
C HIS A 31 1.91 1.94 3.85
N ARG A 32 1.33 2.97 4.49
CA ARG A 32 0.23 2.79 5.47
C ARG A 32 -1.04 2.28 4.80
N ILE A 33 -1.45 2.92 3.69
CA ILE A 33 -2.64 2.53 2.94
C ILE A 33 -2.50 1.11 2.40
N SER A 34 -1.34 0.76 1.82
CA SER A 34 -1.09 -0.59 1.31
C SER A 34 -1.08 -1.62 2.41
N GLY A 35 -0.47 -1.34 3.57
CA GLY A 35 -0.50 -2.24 4.73
C GLY A 35 -1.91 -2.50 5.23
N ALA A 36 -2.73 -1.45 5.38
CA ALA A 36 -4.13 -1.59 5.78
C ALA A 36 -4.95 -2.36 4.73
N GLY A 37 -4.78 -2.06 3.45
CA GLY A 37 -5.47 -2.76 2.36
C GLY A 37 -5.12 -4.25 2.31
N LEU A 38 -3.84 -4.60 2.44
CA LEU A 38 -3.38 -5.98 2.48
C LEU A 38 -3.94 -6.73 3.70
N PHE A 39 -3.93 -6.10 4.88
CA PHE A 39 -4.49 -6.69 6.08
C PHE A 39 -5.99 -6.97 5.94
N LEU A 40 -6.76 -6.00 5.44
CA LEU A 40 -8.21 -6.14 5.25
C LEU A 40 -8.58 -7.17 4.19
N LEU A 41 -7.76 -7.31 3.13
CA LEU A 41 -8.00 -8.26 2.04
C LEU A 41 -7.33 -9.62 2.24
N LEU A 42 -6.52 -9.80 3.28
CA LEU A 42 -5.88 -11.08 3.58
C LEU A 42 -6.89 -12.23 3.75
N PRO A 43 -8.01 -12.10 4.49
CA PRO A 43 -9.01 -13.18 4.57
C PRO A 43 -9.60 -13.55 3.21
N PHE A 44 -9.83 -12.55 2.34
CA PHE A 44 -10.32 -12.79 0.99
C PHE A 44 -9.28 -13.52 0.12
N LEU A 45 -8.00 -13.15 0.22
CA LEU A 45 -6.91 -13.85 -0.48
C LEU A 45 -6.75 -15.29 0.00
N LEU A 46 -6.84 -15.54 1.30
CA LEU A 46 -6.80 -16.89 1.87
C LEU A 46 -8.00 -17.71 1.43
N TYR A 47 -9.19 -17.10 1.33
CA TYR A 47 -10.36 -17.75 0.77
C TYR A 47 -10.14 -18.13 -0.71
N LEU A 48 -9.65 -17.22 -1.56
CA LEU A 48 -9.31 -17.55 -2.95
C LEU A 48 -8.30 -18.71 -3.03
N PHE A 49 -7.28 -18.67 -2.18
CA PHE A 49 -6.25 -19.71 -2.12
C PHE A 49 -6.84 -21.08 -1.73
N ASP A 50 -7.65 -21.15 -0.67
CA ASP A 50 -8.35 -22.38 -0.28
C ASP A 50 -9.20 -22.96 -1.43
N ARG A 51 -9.99 -22.11 -2.10
CA ARG A 51 -10.85 -22.55 -3.21
C ARG A 51 -10.07 -23.00 -4.44
N SER A 52 -8.85 -22.49 -4.63
CA SER A 52 -7.94 -22.94 -5.68
C SER A 52 -7.36 -24.34 -5.44
N LEU A 53 -7.39 -24.83 -4.19
CA LEU A 53 -6.84 -26.13 -3.79
C LEU A 53 -7.91 -27.20 -3.53
N GLY A 54 -9.20 -26.82 -3.49
CA GLY A 54 -10.30 -27.70 -3.10
C GLY A 54 -10.56 -28.86 -4.08
N SER A 55 -11.04 -28.55 -5.29
CA SER A 55 -11.31 -29.54 -6.34
C SER A 55 -11.12 -28.94 -7.74
N PRO A 56 -11.06 -29.77 -8.80
CA PRO A 56 -11.03 -29.26 -10.18
C PRO A 56 -12.21 -28.34 -10.53
N GLU A 57 -13.40 -28.62 -10.02
CA GLU A 57 -14.61 -27.84 -10.25
C GLU A 57 -14.54 -26.48 -9.54
N THR A 58 -14.05 -26.45 -8.29
CA THR A 58 -13.87 -25.18 -7.57
C THR A 58 -12.78 -24.34 -8.20
N PHE A 59 -11.67 -24.96 -8.62
CA PHE A 59 -10.62 -24.27 -9.35
C PHE A 59 -11.13 -23.67 -10.66
N ALA A 60 -11.88 -24.43 -11.46
CA ALA A 60 -12.45 -23.94 -12.72
C ALA A 60 -13.41 -22.76 -12.49
N THR A 61 -14.25 -22.83 -11.46
CA THR A 61 -15.17 -21.73 -11.09
C THR A 61 -14.40 -20.46 -10.73
N PHE A 62 -13.36 -20.57 -9.91
CA PHE A 62 -12.57 -19.41 -9.48
C PHE A 62 -11.66 -18.88 -10.57
N SER A 63 -11.14 -19.75 -11.45
CA SER A 63 -10.42 -19.35 -12.65
C SER A 63 -11.29 -18.45 -13.53
N ALA A 64 -12.57 -18.79 -13.73
CA ALA A 64 -13.52 -17.94 -14.46
C ALA A 64 -13.79 -16.59 -13.76
N VAL A 65 -13.84 -16.56 -12.42
CA VAL A 65 -13.98 -15.30 -11.66
C VAL A 65 -12.75 -14.42 -11.84
N VAL A 66 -11.54 -15.00 -11.72
CA VAL A 66 -10.28 -14.28 -11.90
C VAL A 66 -10.10 -13.83 -13.35
N ASP A 67 -10.71 -14.51 -14.33
CA ASP A 67 -10.62 -14.11 -15.74
C ASP A 67 -11.34 -12.77 -16.02
N ASN A 68 -12.25 -12.35 -15.13
CA ASN A 68 -12.92 -11.06 -15.23
C ASN A 68 -11.94 -9.88 -15.14
N PHE A 69 -12.02 -8.96 -16.10
CA PHE A 69 -11.15 -7.79 -16.18
C PHE A 69 -11.09 -6.95 -14.88
N LEU A 70 -12.23 -6.70 -14.22
CA LEU A 70 -12.26 -5.92 -12.98
C LEU A 70 -11.56 -6.66 -11.83
N VAL A 71 -11.68 -7.99 -11.79
CA VAL A 71 -10.99 -8.82 -10.79
C VAL A 71 -9.48 -8.80 -11.06
N LYS A 72 -9.04 -8.92 -12.31
CA LYS A 72 -7.62 -8.77 -12.69
C LYS A 72 -7.07 -7.41 -12.29
N LEU A 73 -7.83 -6.33 -12.52
CA LEU A 73 -7.42 -4.99 -12.13
C LEU A 73 -7.29 -4.83 -10.61
N LEU A 74 -8.23 -5.40 -9.84
CA LEU A 74 -8.15 -5.43 -8.39
C LEU A 74 -6.93 -6.23 -7.91
N LEU A 75 -6.70 -7.41 -8.48
CA LEU A 75 -5.53 -8.26 -8.18
C LEU A 75 -4.21 -7.57 -8.54
N LEU A 76 -4.16 -6.83 -9.65
CA LEU A 76 -3.01 -6.01 -10.03
C LEU A 76 -2.77 -4.89 -9.01
N GLY A 77 -3.84 -4.23 -8.54
CA GLY A 77 -3.76 -3.24 -7.48
C GLY A 77 -3.27 -3.81 -6.15
N LEU A 78 -3.73 -5.01 -5.78
CA LEU A 78 -3.26 -5.76 -4.61
C LEU A 78 -1.79 -6.18 -4.74
N LEU A 79 -1.38 -6.64 -5.92
CA LEU A 79 0.00 -6.97 -6.24
C LEU A 79 0.91 -5.75 -6.08
N TRP A 80 0.50 -4.60 -6.63
CA TRP A 80 1.24 -3.36 -6.43
C TRP A 80 1.26 -2.92 -4.97
N ALA A 81 0.14 -3.04 -4.25
CA ALA A 81 0.09 -2.72 -2.82
C ALA A 81 1.10 -3.57 -2.03
N TYR A 82 1.17 -4.88 -2.29
CA TYR A 82 2.17 -5.76 -1.70
C TYR A 82 3.60 -5.33 -2.02
N LEU A 83 3.92 -5.15 -3.31
CA LEU A 83 5.27 -4.80 -3.74
C LEU A 83 5.71 -3.42 -3.23
N HIS A 84 4.81 -2.43 -3.26
CA HIS A 84 5.05 -1.11 -2.68
C HIS A 84 5.26 -1.21 -1.16
N HIS A 85 4.39 -1.94 -0.45
CA HIS A 85 4.50 -2.12 1.00
C HIS A 85 5.84 -2.76 1.37
N PHE A 86 6.23 -3.82 0.66
CA PHE A 86 7.48 -4.55 0.86
C PHE A 86 8.71 -3.67 0.59
N CYS A 87 8.79 -3.02 -0.58
CA CYS A 87 9.92 -2.13 -0.91
C CYS A 87 10.01 -0.94 0.06
N ALA A 88 8.88 -0.32 0.43
CA ALA A 88 8.85 0.74 1.42
C ALA A 88 9.23 0.23 2.82
N GLY A 89 8.82 -0.98 3.19
CA GLY A 89 9.20 -1.63 4.45
C GLY A 89 10.71 -1.84 4.56
N ILE A 90 11.36 -2.35 3.51
CA ILE A 90 12.83 -2.44 3.45
C ILE A 90 13.46 -1.07 3.64
N ARG A 91 12.95 -0.03 2.94
CA ARG A 91 13.43 1.34 3.12
C ARG A 91 13.28 1.80 4.57
N PHE A 92 12.16 1.53 5.24
CA PHE A 92 11.96 1.93 6.64
C PHE A 92 12.90 1.19 7.58
N LEU A 93 13.12 -0.12 7.38
CA LEU A 93 14.11 -0.88 8.15
C LEU A 93 15.54 -0.32 7.97
N LEU A 94 15.91 0.11 6.77
CA LEU A 94 17.20 0.79 6.55
C LEU A 94 17.29 2.13 7.28
N LEU A 95 16.21 2.91 7.29
CA LEU A 95 16.15 4.17 8.05
C LEU A 95 16.23 3.94 9.56
N ASP A 96 15.63 2.87 10.08
CA ASP A 96 15.74 2.48 11.50
C ASP A 96 17.18 2.09 11.87
N LEU A 97 17.95 1.59 10.90
CA LEU A 97 19.39 1.36 11.01
C LEU A 97 20.24 2.62 10.75
N HIS A 98 19.62 3.79 10.64
CA HIS A 98 20.26 5.08 10.34
C HIS A 98 20.93 5.16 8.95
N ILE A 99 20.52 4.31 8.00
CA ILE A 99 21.04 4.29 6.63
C ILE A 99 20.13 5.12 5.72
N GLY A 100 20.70 6.17 5.10
CA GLY A 100 19.99 6.99 4.10
C GLY A 100 19.02 8.02 4.67
N GLY A 101 19.22 8.45 5.92
CA GLY A 101 18.39 9.45 6.61
C GLY A 101 18.59 10.90 6.14
N ASP A 102 19.71 11.21 5.49
CA ASP A 102 19.97 12.55 4.95
C ASP A 102 18.99 12.92 3.84
N LEU A 103 18.75 14.23 3.66
CA LEU A 103 17.69 14.74 2.79
C LEU A 103 17.74 14.20 1.35
N GLN A 104 18.93 14.16 0.74
CA GLN A 104 19.10 13.67 -0.63
C GLN A 104 18.93 12.15 -0.73
N PRO A 105 19.66 11.31 0.05
CA PRO A 105 19.42 9.87 0.12
C PRO A 105 17.97 9.49 0.45
N ALA A 106 17.31 10.20 1.36
CA ALA A 106 15.92 9.96 1.74
C ALA A 106 14.95 10.18 0.56
N ARG A 107 15.21 11.19 -0.29
CA ARG A 107 14.46 11.46 -1.52
C ARG A 107 14.76 10.44 -2.62
N GLN A 108 16.02 10.05 -2.78
CA GLN A 108 16.44 9.05 -3.78
C GLN A 108 15.83 7.67 -3.47
N SER A 109 15.94 7.22 -2.21
CA SER A 109 15.33 5.96 -1.76
C SER A 109 13.80 5.97 -1.93
N ALA A 110 13.12 7.10 -1.70
CA ALA A 110 11.68 7.21 -1.94
C ALA A 110 11.32 7.07 -3.44
N ARG A 111 12.14 7.61 -4.36
CA ARG A 111 11.96 7.39 -5.81
C ARG A 111 12.16 5.92 -6.17
N LEU A 112 13.20 5.30 -5.62
CA LEU A 112 13.52 3.88 -5.84
C LEU A 112 12.37 2.97 -5.43
N VAL A 113 11.71 3.23 -4.30
CA VAL A 113 10.53 2.46 -3.88
C VAL A 113 9.46 2.44 -4.97
N PHE A 114 9.10 3.59 -5.55
CA PHE A 114 8.10 3.65 -6.62
C PHE A 114 8.58 2.97 -7.91
N ILE A 115 9.81 3.25 -8.35
CA ILE A 115 10.35 2.68 -9.59
C ILE A 115 10.40 1.14 -9.48
N VAL A 116 11.00 0.62 -8.42
CA VAL A 116 11.16 -0.83 -8.23
C VAL A 116 9.81 -1.51 -8.06
N SER A 117 8.92 -0.98 -7.22
CA SER A 117 7.60 -1.59 -7.03
C SER A 117 6.76 -1.62 -8.31
N LEU A 118 6.78 -0.54 -9.12
CA LEU A 118 6.05 -0.49 -10.39
C LEU A 118 6.67 -1.43 -11.44
N VAL A 119 8.00 -1.47 -11.57
CA VAL A 119 8.68 -2.41 -12.48
C VAL A 119 8.34 -3.85 -12.12
N LEU A 120 8.43 -4.22 -10.84
CA LEU A 120 8.05 -5.55 -10.36
C LEU A 120 6.56 -5.84 -10.62
N THR A 121 5.70 -4.85 -10.44
CA THR A 121 4.25 -4.99 -10.71
C THR A 121 4.00 -5.28 -12.18
N VAL A 122 4.69 -4.61 -13.11
CA VAL A 122 4.55 -4.90 -14.54
C VAL A 122 5.08 -6.29 -14.86
N LEU A 123 6.28 -6.64 -14.40
CA LEU A 123 6.90 -7.93 -14.70
C LEU A 123 6.08 -9.12 -14.20
N ILE A 124 5.51 -9.03 -13.00
CA ILE A 124 4.70 -10.10 -12.41
C ILE A 124 3.26 -10.02 -12.92
N GLY A 125 2.71 -8.81 -13.01
CA GLY A 125 1.32 -8.54 -13.39
C GLY A 125 0.99 -8.97 -14.81
N VAL A 126 1.95 -9.03 -15.73
CA VAL A 126 1.75 -9.60 -17.06
C VAL A 126 1.20 -11.03 -16.99
N LYS A 127 1.52 -11.82 -15.94
CA LYS A 127 0.99 -13.18 -15.78
C LYS A 127 -0.50 -13.25 -15.41
N LEU A 128 -1.13 -12.12 -15.07
CA LEU A 128 -2.58 -12.06 -14.83
C LEU A 128 -3.38 -12.06 -16.13
N TRP A 129 -2.71 -11.87 -17.28
CA TRP A 129 -3.27 -11.94 -18.62
C TRP A 129 -2.64 -13.09 -19.41
#